data_AF-A0A2W5RYZ7-F1
#
_entry.id   AF-A0A2W5RYZ7-F1
#
_cell.length_a   1.000
_cell.length_b   1.000
_cell.length_c   1.000
_cell.angle_alpha   90.00
_cell.angle_beta   90.00
_cell.angle_gamma   90.00
#
_symmetry.space_group_name_H-M   'P 1'
#
loop_
_entity.id
_entity.type
_entity.pdbx_description
1 polymer ?
#
loop_
_entity_poly.entity_id
_entity_poly.type
_entity_poly.pdbx_seq_one_letter_code
_entity_poly.pdbx_strand_id
1 'polypeptide(L)'
;MAKKDKPHVSETPATAVLRAAKVAFTEHPYEYLEHGGAQHSAAVLGFDPFTVVKTLVMQDQDAKPLIVLMHGNRTVSTKNLARQIGAKSVEPCKPEVAQRHSGYQVGGTSPFGTRREMPVFIESTIL
;
A
#
# COMPACT_ATOMS: atom_id res chain seq x y z
N MET A 1 -34.45 -9.17 14.15
CA MET A 1 -33.05 -9.32 13.68
C MET A 1 -32.43 -7.93 13.65
N ALA A 2 -31.55 -7.62 14.60
CA ALA A 2 -30.91 -6.30 14.65
C ALA A 2 -29.98 -6.14 13.45
N LYS A 3 -30.21 -5.13 12.61
CA LYS A 3 -29.22 -4.65 11.66
C LYS A 3 -28.01 -4.21 12.49
N LYS A 4 -26.91 -4.96 12.45
CA LYS A 4 -25.62 -4.44 12.93
C LYS A 4 -25.33 -3.21 12.07
N ASP A 5 -25.33 -2.03 12.68
CA ASP A 5 -24.89 -0.81 12.04
C ASP A 5 -23.50 -1.06 11.46
N LYS A 6 -23.39 -1.04 10.13
CA LYS A 6 -22.09 -1.07 9.49
C LYS A 6 -21.36 0.21 9.90
N PRO A 7 -20.15 0.13 10.46
CA PRO A 7 -19.38 1.33 10.77
C PRO A 7 -19.26 2.18 9.50
N HIS A 8 -19.51 3.49 9.64
CA HIS A 8 -19.41 4.43 8.53
C HIS A 8 -17.95 4.50 8.07
N VAL A 9 -17.64 3.87 6.93
CA VAL A 9 -16.32 3.97 6.29
C VAL A 9 -16.32 5.24 5.45
N SER A 10 -15.51 6.23 5.84
CA SER A 10 -15.33 7.44 5.03
C SER A 10 -14.72 7.06 3.68
N GLU A 11 -15.23 7.69 2.62
CA GLU A 11 -14.60 7.58 1.31
C GLU A 11 -13.15 8.07 1.36
N THR A 12 -12.28 7.38 0.63
CA THR A 12 -10.85 7.70 0.48
C THR A 12 -10.56 7.95 -1.00
N PRO A 13 -9.44 8.60 -1.36
CA PRO A 13 -9.08 8.75 -2.77
C PRO A 13 -8.95 7.40 -3.51
N ALA A 14 -8.60 6.32 -2.79
CA ALA A 14 -8.48 4.99 -3.37
C ALA A 14 -9.85 4.42 -3.72
N THR A 15 -10.80 4.45 -2.77
CA THR A 15 -12.14 3.92 -3.00
C THR A 15 -12.91 4.78 -4.01
N ALA A 16 -12.68 6.10 -4.06
CA ALA A 16 -13.23 6.97 -5.09
C ALA A 16 -12.74 6.59 -6.50
N VAL A 17 -11.43 6.38 -6.69
CA VAL A 17 -10.86 5.94 -7.98
C VAL A 17 -11.40 4.57 -8.41
N LEU A 18 -11.47 3.61 -7.49
CA LEU A 18 -12.00 2.27 -7.79
C LEU A 18 -13.49 2.32 -8.17
N ARG A 19 -14.31 3.11 -7.47
CA ARG A 19 -15.73 3.33 -7.82
C ARG A 19 -15.88 3.98 -9.19
N ALA A 20 -15.11 5.03 -9.47
CA ALA A 20 -15.13 5.72 -10.76
C ALA A 20 -14.75 4.78 -11.92
N ALA A 21 -13.78 3.90 -11.68
CA ALA A 21 -13.36 2.86 -12.63
C ALA A 21 -14.29 1.63 -12.67
N LYS A 22 -15.34 1.58 -11.85
CA LYS A 22 -16.27 0.44 -11.72
C LYS A 22 -15.58 -0.89 -11.39
N VAL A 23 -14.47 -0.83 -10.64
CA VAL A 23 -13.78 -2.00 -10.12
C VAL A 23 -14.57 -2.56 -8.93
N ALA A 24 -14.80 -3.88 -8.91
CA ALA A 24 -15.44 -4.52 -7.77
C ALA A 24 -14.48 -4.58 -6.57
N PHE A 25 -14.92 -4.11 -5.40
CA PHE A 25 -14.17 -4.21 -4.15
C PHE A 25 -15.12 -4.27 -2.93
N THR A 26 -14.60 -4.76 -1.81
CA THR A 26 -15.25 -4.70 -0.50
C THR A 26 -14.36 -3.97 0.50
N GLU A 27 -14.97 -3.29 1.45
CA GLU A 27 -14.27 -2.58 2.52
C GLU A 27 -14.21 -3.48 3.77
N HIS A 28 -13.03 -3.55 4.39
CA HIS A 28 -12.77 -4.32 5.60
C HIS A 28 -12.27 -3.38 6.69
N PRO A 29 -13.15 -2.63 7.39
CA PRO A 29 -12.73 -1.74 8.46
C PRO A 29 -12.24 -2.53 9.67
N TYR A 30 -11.16 -2.08 10.28
CA TYR A 30 -10.60 -2.62 11.51
C TYR A 30 -10.04 -1.49 12.37
N GLU A 31 -9.86 -1.75 13.67
CA GLU A 31 -9.28 -0.78 14.60
C GLU A 31 -7.80 -0.54 14.28
N TYR A 32 -7.42 0.72 14.09
CA TYR A 32 -6.04 1.08 13.81
C TYR A 32 -5.16 0.82 15.03
N LEU A 33 -4.02 0.16 14.79
CA LEU A 33 -2.96 0.00 15.78
C LEU A 33 -1.69 0.66 15.24
N GLU A 34 -1.13 1.56 16.04
CA GLU A 34 0.15 2.20 15.73
C GLU A 34 1.24 1.13 15.60
N HIS A 35 2.04 1.21 14.53
CA HIS A 35 3.06 0.21 14.17
C HIS A 35 2.55 -1.22 13.89
N GLY A 36 1.23 -1.46 13.84
CA GLY A 36 0.67 -2.79 13.57
C GLY A 36 0.88 -3.27 12.12
N GLY A 37 0.87 -2.35 11.16
CA GLY A 37 1.11 -2.62 9.74
C GLY A 37 0.22 -3.72 9.15
N ALA A 38 0.73 -4.41 8.12
CA ALA A 38 -0.01 -5.47 7.43
C ALA A 38 -0.30 -6.68 8.33
N GLN A 39 0.59 -7.00 9.28
CA GLN A 39 0.41 -8.11 10.21
C GLN A 39 -0.79 -7.91 11.13
N HIS A 40 -0.98 -6.70 11.66
CA HIS A 40 -2.17 -6.36 12.47
C HIS A 40 -3.45 -6.48 11.67
N SER A 41 -3.49 -5.92 10.45
CA SER A 41 -4.68 -6.01 9.59
C SER A 41 -5.04 -7.46 9.25
N ALA A 42 -4.02 -8.30 8.98
CA ALA A 42 -4.21 -9.72 8.74
C ALA A 42 -4.80 -10.42 9.97
N ALA A 43 -4.25 -10.16 11.15
CA ALA A 43 -4.71 -10.76 12.39
C ALA A 43 -6.16 -10.38 12.74
N VAL A 44 -6.52 -9.10 12.64
CA VAL A 44 -7.88 -8.62 12.96
C VAL A 44 -8.91 -9.15 11.96
N LEU A 45 -8.53 -9.28 10.69
CA LEU A 45 -9.42 -9.74 9.63
C LEU A 45 -9.42 -11.27 9.45
N GLY A 46 -8.55 -11.99 10.17
CA GLY A 46 -8.42 -13.45 10.06
C GLY A 46 -7.82 -13.91 8.73
N PHE A 47 -6.98 -13.08 8.11
CA PHE A 47 -6.28 -13.39 6.86
C PHE A 47 -4.86 -13.89 7.11
N ASP A 48 -4.33 -14.67 6.17
CA ASP A 48 -2.91 -14.96 6.11
C ASP A 48 -2.17 -13.65 5.76
N PRO A 49 -1.18 -13.20 6.57
CA PRO A 49 -0.35 -12.04 6.27
C PRO A 49 0.33 -12.07 4.89
N PHE A 50 0.52 -13.26 4.30
CA PHE A 50 0.99 -13.41 2.92
C PHE A 50 -0.02 -12.87 1.90
N THR A 51 -1.33 -13.03 2.14
CA THR A 51 -2.38 -12.55 1.22
C THR A 51 -2.66 -11.05 1.33
N VAL A 52 -2.20 -10.41 2.41
CA VAL A 52 -2.33 -8.96 2.60
C VAL A 52 -1.18 -8.27 1.87
N VAL A 53 -1.49 -7.33 0.97
CA VAL A 53 -0.48 -6.58 0.22
C VAL A 53 -0.19 -5.24 0.89
N LYS A 54 1.08 -4.95 1.13
CA LYS A 54 1.54 -3.62 1.55
C LYS A 54 2.03 -2.81 0.36
N THR A 55 1.78 -1.50 0.44
CA THR A 55 2.27 -0.51 -0.51
C THR A 55 3.43 0.25 0.11
N LEU A 56 4.58 0.25 -0.56
CA LEU A 56 5.77 0.98 -0.14
C LEU A 56 6.09 2.07 -1.15
N VAL A 57 6.37 3.28 -0.67
CA VAL A 57 6.89 4.37 -1.52
C VAL A 57 8.41 4.40 -1.36
N MET A 58 9.10 4.16 -2.46
CA MET A 58 10.56 4.08 -2.55
C MET A 58 11.06 5.15 -3.52
N GLN A 59 12.37 5.37 -3.55
CA GLN A 59 13.02 6.25 -4.52
C GLN A 59 14.32 5.64 -5.03
N ASP A 60 14.68 5.97 -6.27
CA ASP A 60 15.99 5.61 -6.84
C ASP A 60 17.10 6.59 -6.40
N GLN A 61 18.31 6.39 -6.94
CA GLN A 61 19.47 7.27 -6.67
C GLN A 61 19.26 8.75 -7.03
N ASP A 62 18.32 9.05 -7.92
CA ASP A 62 18.01 10.40 -8.40
C ASP A 62 16.77 10.98 -7.69
N ALA A 63 16.35 10.36 -6.59
CA ALA A 63 15.14 10.68 -5.83
C ALA A 63 13.84 10.60 -6.66
N LYS A 64 13.82 9.78 -7.73
CA LYS A 64 12.60 9.53 -8.51
C LYS A 64 11.73 8.52 -7.75
N PRO A 65 10.46 8.86 -7.45
CA PRO A 65 9.61 8.02 -6.64
C PRO A 65 9.04 6.83 -7.43
N LEU A 66 8.91 5.69 -6.76
CA LEU A 66 8.28 4.48 -7.27
C LEU A 66 7.44 3.80 -6.16
N ILE A 67 6.47 3.00 -6.57
CA ILE A 67 5.67 2.16 -5.68
C ILE A 67 6.14 0.71 -5.78
N VAL A 68 6.19 0.02 -4.64
CA VAL A 68 6.41 -1.43 -4.58
C VAL A 68 5.25 -2.08 -3.82
N LEU A 69 4.62 -3.07 -4.45
CA LEU A 69 3.63 -3.95 -3.82
C LEU A 69 4.32 -5.23 -3.37
N MET A 70 4.19 -5.55 -2.09
CA MET A 70 4.83 -6.70 -1.47
C MET A 70 3.86 -7.39 -0.51
N HIS A 71 4.05 -8.69 -0.31
CA HIS A 71 3.32 -9.43 0.72
C HIS A 71 3.56 -8.83 2.12
N GLY A 72 2.54 -8.86 2.96
CA GLY A 72 2.53 -8.20 4.27
C GLY A 72 3.58 -8.74 5.22
N ASN A 73 3.90 -10.04 5.11
CA ASN A 73 4.93 -10.74 5.88
C ASN A 73 6.31 -10.80 5.21
N ARG A 74 6.51 -10.16 4.05
CA ARG A 74 7.80 -10.15 3.33
C ARG A 74 8.45 -8.78 3.36
N THR A 75 9.75 -8.72 3.08
CA THR A 75 10.50 -7.46 2.93
C THR A 75 11.00 -7.31 1.51
N VAL A 76 11.14 -6.06 1.06
CA VAL A 76 11.70 -5.76 -0.26
C VAL A 76 13.22 -5.76 -0.14
N SER A 77 13.89 -6.58 -0.96
CA SER A 77 15.34 -6.43 -1.16
C SER A 77 15.61 -5.26 -2.11
N THR A 78 15.99 -4.11 -1.56
CA THR A 78 16.26 -2.91 -2.34
C THR A 78 17.39 -3.10 -3.36
N LYS A 79 18.39 -3.93 -3.02
CA LYS A 79 19.47 -4.34 -3.94
C LYS A 79 18.94 -5.10 -5.15
N ASN A 80 18.07 -6.10 -4.94
CA ASN A 80 17.50 -6.86 -6.03
C ASN A 80 16.55 -6.01 -6.88
N LEU A 81 15.74 -5.16 -6.25
CA LEU A 81 14.86 -4.23 -6.94
C LEU A 81 15.67 -3.26 -7.82
N ALA A 82 16.73 -2.63 -7.28
CA ALA A 82 17.60 -1.74 -8.04
C ALA A 82 18.17 -2.44 -9.28
N ARG A 83 18.67 -3.68 -9.13
CA ARG A 83 19.17 -4.48 -10.25
C ARG A 83 18.09 -4.77 -11.30
N GLN A 84 16.88 -5.11 -10.89
CA GLN A 84 15.78 -5.46 -11.80
C GLN A 84 15.26 -4.26 -12.59
N ILE A 85 15.27 -3.06 -11.99
CA ILE A 85 14.76 -1.83 -12.64
C ILE A 85 15.85 -1.01 -13.34
N GLY A 86 17.10 -1.47 -13.31
CA GLY A 86 18.25 -0.76 -13.91
C GLY A 86 18.69 0.48 -13.12
N ALA A 87 18.36 0.57 -11.83
CA ALA A 87 18.78 1.66 -10.94
C ALA A 87 20.11 1.34 -10.24
N LYS A 88 20.85 2.38 -9.83
CA LYS A 88 22.08 2.22 -9.04
C LYS A 88 21.79 1.82 -7.60
N SER A 89 20.75 2.41 -7.02
CA SER A 89 20.26 2.12 -5.67
C SER A 89 18.77 2.42 -5.58
N VAL A 90 18.11 1.76 -4.63
CA VAL A 90 16.73 2.06 -4.23
C VAL A 90 16.68 2.11 -2.71
N GLU A 91 15.89 3.03 -2.18
CA GLU A 91 15.67 3.16 -0.73
C GLU A 91 14.22 3.59 -0.44
N PRO A 92 13.70 3.32 0.77
CA PRO A 92 12.41 3.89 1.18
C PRO A 92 12.45 5.42 1.18
N CYS A 93 11.38 6.05 0.69
CA CYS A 93 11.23 7.49 0.89
C CYS A 93 11.10 7.82 2.37
N LYS A 94 11.57 9.00 2.78
CA LYS A 94 11.22 9.57 4.09
C LYS A 94 9.69 9.73 4.20
N PRO A 95 9.09 9.58 5.40
CA PRO A 95 7.64 9.67 5.58
C PRO A 95 6.99 10.90 4.94
N GLU A 96 7.58 12.09 5.12
CA GLU A 96 7.07 13.34 4.56
C GLU A 96 7.12 13.37 3.02
N VAL A 97 8.15 12.77 2.42
CA VAL A 97 8.30 12.67 0.96
C VAL A 97 7.29 11.67 0.40
N ALA A 98 7.12 10.52 1.07
CA ALA A 98 6.14 9.51 0.71
C ALA A 98 4.71 10.09 0.76
N GLN A 99 4.37 10.84 1.81
CA GLN A 99 3.06 11.49 1.94
C GLN A 99 2.83 12.57 0.89
N ARG A 100 3.86 13.32 0.51
CA ARG A 100 3.76 14.32 -0.56
C ARG A 100 3.47 13.68 -1.93
N HIS A 101 4.12 12.56 -2.25
CA HIS A 101 3.92 11.86 -3.52
C HIS A 101 2.64 11.03 -3.58
N SER A 102 2.34 10.30 -2.51
CA SER A 102 1.18 9.40 -2.46
C SER A 102 -0.10 10.12 -2.05
N GLY A 103 -0.03 11.10 -1.14
CA GLY A 103 -1.21 11.66 -0.48
C GLY A 103 -1.67 10.91 0.75
N TYR A 104 -1.04 9.78 1.08
CA TYR A 104 -1.35 8.94 2.22
C TYR A 104 -0.31 9.06 3.33
N GLN A 105 -0.72 8.82 4.57
CA GLN A 105 0.21 8.67 5.69
C GLN A 105 0.88 7.30 5.65
N VAL A 106 2.13 7.22 6.12
CA VAL A 106 2.84 5.95 6.26
C VAL A 106 2.04 5.01 7.17
N GLY A 107 1.93 3.74 6.76
CA GLY A 107 1.09 2.74 7.43
C GLY A 107 -0.32 2.62 6.84
N GLY A 108 -0.79 3.61 6.07
CA GLY A 108 -2.09 3.61 5.38
C GLY A 108 -2.00 3.88 3.88
N THR A 109 -0.82 3.67 3.27
CA THR A 109 -0.61 3.95 1.85
C THR A 109 -1.38 2.97 0.96
N SER A 110 -2.28 3.51 0.14
CA SER A 110 -2.92 2.77 -0.96
C SER A 110 -2.08 2.89 -2.23
N PRO A 111 -2.07 1.87 -3.12
CA PRO A 111 -1.47 2.00 -4.44
C PRO A 111 -2.38 2.71 -5.44
N PHE A 112 -3.63 2.99 -5.05
CA PHE A 112 -4.63 3.69 -5.86
C PHE A 112 -4.80 5.12 -5.38
N GLY A 113 -5.19 6.02 -6.28
CA GLY A 113 -5.51 7.41 -5.94
C GLY A 113 -4.32 8.22 -5.43
N THR A 114 -3.10 7.88 -5.85
CA THR A 114 -1.91 8.64 -5.46
C THR A 114 -1.88 10.02 -6.09
N ARG A 115 -1.34 11.02 -5.37
CA ARG A 115 -1.24 12.42 -5.85
C ARG A 115 -0.36 12.57 -7.09
N ARG A 116 0.69 11.77 -7.20
CA ARG A 116 1.55 11.68 -8.38
C ARG A 116 1.45 10.29 -8.99
N GLU A 117 1.51 10.25 -10.30
CA GLU A 117 1.78 9.01 -11.02
C GLU A 117 3.23 8.57 -10.74
N MET A 118 3.38 7.29 -10.43
CA MET A 118 4.65 6.66 -10.08
C MET A 118 4.69 5.28 -10.75
N PRO A 119 5.85 4.83 -11.24
CA PRO A 119 6.02 3.44 -11.65
C PRO A 119 5.65 2.49 -10.52
N VAL A 120 4.88 1.46 -10.82
CA VAL A 120 4.42 0.45 -9.86
C VAL A 120 5.13 -0.87 -10.16
N PHE A 121 5.86 -1.39 -9.19
CA PHE A 121 6.45 -2.72 -9.23
C PHE A 121 5.71 -3.65 -8.29
N ILE A 122 5.44 -4.87 -8.74
CA ILE A 122 4.63 -5.84 -7.99
C ILE A 122 5.47 -7.09 -7.78
N GLU A 123 5.47 -7.61 -6.56
CA GLU A 123 6.03 -8.94 -6.29
C GLU A 123 5.27 -9.97 -7.15
N SER A 124 6.02 -10.73 -7.94
CA SER A 124 5.49 -11.64 -8.96
C SER A 124 4.42 -12.61 -8.46
N THR A 125 4.53 -13.04 -7.20
CA THR A 125 3.62 -13.99 -6.55
C THR A 125 2.33 -13.35 -6.01
N ILE A 126 2.09 -12.06 -6.25
CA ILE A 126 0.81 -11.37 -5.97
C ILE A 126 -0.18 -11.55 -7.13
N LEU A 127 0.32 -11.74 -8.36
CA LEU A 127 -0.49 -11.93 -9.58
C LEU A 127 -0.87 -13.40 -9.75
#